data_AF-A0A969YUQ5-F1
#
_entry.id   AF-A0A969YUQ5-F1
#
_cell.length_a   1.000
_cell.length_b   1.000
_cell.length_c   1.000
_cell.angle_alpha   90.00
_cell.angle_beta   90.00
_cell.angle_gamma   90.00
#
_symmetry.space_group_name_H-M   'P 1'
#
loop_
_entity.id
_entity.type
_entity.pdbx_description
1 polymer ?
#
loop_
_entity_poly.entity_id
_entity_poly.type
_entity_poly.pdbx_seq_one_letter_code
_entity_poly.pdbx_strand_id
1 'polypeptide(L)' 'MFHWISFPQLERRLRSNGYKLFYNAPDEEIINAEHCPTCNINLKYIGYKNNFSYKAYMYCDSCSYWEQY' A
#
# COMPACT_ATOMS: atom_id res chain seq x y z
N MET A 1 5.84 10.93 -17.01
CA MET A 1 6.33 10.28 -15.77
C MET A 1 5.31 10.55 -14.69
N PHE A 2 4.58 9.53 -14.23
CA PHE A 2 3.73 9.68 -13.04
C PHE A 2 4.65 9.98 -11.86
N HIS A 3 4.43 11.09 -11.15
CA HIS A 3 5.18 11.44 -9.95
C HIS A 3 4.74 10.50 -8.83
N TRP A 4 5.39 9.34 -8.74
CA TRP A 4 5.25 8.45 -7.59
C TRP A 4 5.81 9.18 -6.37
N ILE A 5 4.93 9.60 -5.45
CA ILE A 5 5.33 10.02 -4.12
C ILE A 5 6.05 8.83 -3.48
N SER A 6 7.22 9.04 -2.87
CA SER A 6 7.89 7.92 -2.19
C SER A 6 7.01 7.36 -1.07
N PHE A 7 7.00 6.04 -0.87
CA PHE A 7 6.19 5.39 0.18
C PHE A 7 6.34 6.06 1.58
N PRO A 8 7.55 6.48 2.03
CA PRO A 8 7.71 7.21 3.29
C PRO A 8 6.99 8.58 3.32
N GLN A 9 6.92 9.28 2.20
CA GLN A 9 6.18 10.56 2.12
C GLN A 9 4.67 10.33 2.14
N LEU A 10 4.19 9.25 1.50
CA LEU A 10 2.80 8.83 1.56
C LEU A 10 2.39 8.48 2.99
N GLU A 11 3.17 7.65 3.69
CA GLU A 11 2.89 7.26 5.07
C GLU A 11 2.82 8.48 6.00
N ARG A 12 3.75 9.44 5.87
CA ARG A 12 3.71 10.69 6.63
C ARG A 12 2.42 11.47 6.41
N ARG A 13 1.94 11.57 5.16
CA ARG A 13 0.66 12.23 4.83
C ARG A 13 -0.53 11.49 5.43
N LEU A 14 -0.55 10.16 5.33
CA LEU A 14 -1.61 9.33 5.91
C LEU A 14 -1.69 9.51 7.42
N ARG A 15 -0.56 9.43 8.12
CA ARG A 15 -0.50 9.69 9.56
C ARG A 15 -0.95 11.11 9.93
N SER A 16 -0.52 12.12 9.15
CA SER A 16 -0.97 13.51 9.34
C SER A 16 -2.48 13.69 9.13
N ASN A 17 -3.09 12.88 8.27
CA ASN A 17 -4.53 12.87 8.00
C ASN A 17 -5.31 11.98 8.99
N GLY A 18 -4.66 11.50 10.06
CA GLY A 18 -5.29 10.69 11.09
C GLY A 18 -5.54 9.23 10.70
N TYR A 19 -4.94 8.73 9.61
CA TYR A 19 -4.96 7.31 9.31
C TYR A 19 -4.01 6.55 10.22
N LYS A 20 -4.47 5.39 10.69
CA LYS A 20 -3.68 4.45 11.49
C LYS A 20 -3.54 3.15 10.70
N LEU A 21 -2.46 2.41 10.99
CA LEU A 21 -2.30 1.06 10.45
C LEU A 21 -3.52 0.22 10.80
N PHE A 22 -4.06 -0.43 9.79
CA PHE A 22 -5.22 -1.29 9.93
C PHE A 22 -5.02 -2.56 9.11
N TYR A 23 -5.21 -3.68 9.78
CA TYR A 23 -5.09 -4.99 9.17
C TYR A 23 -6.46 -5.45 8.67
N ASN A 24 -6.57 -5.72 7.37
CA ASN A 24 -7.76 -6.28 6.75
C ASN A 24 -7.38 -7.58 6.04
N ALA A 25 -7.72 -8.72 6.66
CA ALA A 25 -7.39 -10.05 6.15
C ALA A 25 -7.81 -10.28 4.68
N PRO A 26 -9.04 -9.94 4.22
CA PRO A 26 -9.44 -10.18 2.84
C PRO A 26 -8.59 -9.41 1.82
N ASP A 27 -8.20 -8.16 2.10
CA ASP A 27 -7.34 -7.40 1.19
C ASP A 27 -5.91 -7.95 1.19
N GLU A 28 -5.41 -8.36 2.35
CA GLU A 28 -4.09 -8.98 2.43
C GLU A 28 -4.00 -10.26 1.60
N GLU A 29 -5.00 -11.15 1.69
CA GLU A 29 -5.02 -12.39 0.91
C GLU A 29 -5.05 -12.12 -0.59
N ILE A 30 -5.82 -11.13 -1.05
CA ILE A 30 -5.89 -10.75 -2.47
C ILE A 30 -4.55 -10.17 -2.92
N ILE A 31 -4.01 -9.20 -2.18
CA ILE A 31 -2.78 -8.48 -2.56
C ILE A 31 -1.56 -9.40 -2.52
N ASN A 32 -1.46 -10.29 -1.52
CA ASN A 32 -0.34 -11.23 -1.43
C ASN A 32 -0.36 -12.28 -2.56
N ALA A 33 -1.51 -12.53 -3.18
CA ALA A 33 -1.64 -13.37 -4.36
C ALA A 33 -1.25 -12.64 -5.66
N GLU A 34 -1.23 -11.31 -5.66
CA GLU A 34 -0.82 -10.51 -6.80
C GLU A 34 0.71 -10.43 -6.93
N HIS A 35 1.17 -10.46 -8.18
CA HIS A 35 2.58 -10.34 -8.51
C HIS A 35 2.85 -8.93 -9.03
N CYS A 36 3.96 -8.35 -8.61
CA CYS A 36 4.35 -7.04 -9.10
C CYS A 36 4.66 -7.09 -10.60
N PRO A 37 4.11 -6.16 -11.41
CA PRO A 37 4.25 -6.18 -12.86
C PRO A 37 5.69 -5.97 -13.35
N THR A 38 6.59 -5.46 -12.49
CA THR A 38 7.99 -5.17 -12.86
C THR A 38 8.94 -6.28 -12.42
N CYS A 39 8.82 -6.73 -11.16
CA CYS A 39 9.75 -7.67 -10.52
C CYS A 39 9.23 -9.13 -10.52
N ASN A 40 7.96 -9.36 -10.86
CA ASN A 40 7.25 -10.66 -10.81
C ASN A 40 7.42 -11.40 -9.46
N ILE A 41 7.51 -10.66 -8.37
CA ILE A 41 7.48 -11.19 -7.00
C ILE A 41 6.17 -10.78 -6.33
N ASN A 42 5.79 -11.52 -5.28
CA ASN A 42 4.58 -11.26 -4.53
C ASN A 42 4.58 -9.83 -3.98
N LEU A 43 3.46 -9.14 -4.17
CA LEU A 43 3.21 -7.84 -3.55
C LEU A 43 2.98 -8.01 -2.06
N LYS A 44 3.31 -6.96 -1.32
CA LYS A 44 3.02 -6.85 0.10
C LYS A 44 1.87 -5.89 0.33
N TYR A 45 1.05 -6.20 1.32
CA TYR A 45 -0.07 -5.38 1.75
C TYR A 45 0.32 -4.41 2.87
N ILE A 46 -0.23 -3.19 2.81
CA ILE A 46 -0.27 -2.27 3.95
C ILE A 46 -1.54 -1.42 3.94
N GLY A 47 -2.38 -1.63 4.95
CA GLY A 47 -3.65 -0.93 5.11
C GLY A 47 -3.62 0.20 6.12
N TYR A 48 -4.42 1.23 5.82
CA TYR A 48 -4.58 2.42 6.63
C TYR A 48 -6.06 2.76 6.77
N LYS A 49 -6.52 2.99 8.00
CA LYS A 49 -7.91 3.35 8.30
C LYS A 49 -7.98 4.59 9.17
N ASN A 50 -8.93 5.46 8.87
CA ASN A 50 -9.40 6.52 9.76
C ASN A 50 -10.91 6.35 10.01
N ASN A 51 -11.53 7.28 10.73
CA ASN A 51 -12.97 7.18 11.07
C ASN A 51 -13.90 7.24 9.86
N PHE A 52 -13.44 7.72 8.71
CA PHE A 52 -14.29 8.03 7.55
C PHE A 52 -13.95 7.20 6.30
N SER A 53 -12.77 6.60 6.26
CA SER A 53 -12.22 5.99 5.05
C SER A 53 -11.14 4.96 5.37
N TYR A 54 -11.01 4.03 4.44
CA TYR A 54 -9.99 3.01 4.43
C TYR A 54 -9.19 3.13 3.13
N LYS A 55 -7.89 2.91 3.21
CA LYS A 55 -6.97 2.90 2.07
C LYS A 55 -6.02 1.72 2.22
N ALA A 56 -5.94 0.89 1.19
CA ALA A 56 -4.96 -0.17 1.10
C ALA A 56 -3.89 0.20 0.08
N TYR A 57 -2.67 -0.28 0.31
CA TYR A 57 -1.58 -0.13 -0.62
C TYR A 57 -0.89 -1.47 -0.83
N MET A 58 -0.50 -1.69 -2.07
CA MET A 58 0.30 -2.81 -2.53
C MET A 58 1.73 -2.29 -2.75
N TYR A 59 2.77 -3.02 -2.37
CA TYR A 59 4.15 -2.63 -2.67
C TYR A 59 5.09 -3.82 -2.94
N CYS A 60 6.07 -3.64 -3.85
CA CYS A 60 7.20 -4.55 -4.11
C CYS A 60 8.47 -3.93 -3.52
N ASP A 61 9.05 -4.58 -2.51
CA ASP A 61 10.34 -4.16 -1.94
C ASP A 61 11.49 -4.21 -2.97
N SER A 62 11.45 -5.15 -3.91
CA SER A 62 12.56 -5.35 -4.87
C SER A 62 12.68 -4.27 -5.93
N CYS A 63 11.58 -3.65 -6.37
CA CYS A 63 11.61 -2.61 -7.40
C CYS A 63 10.99 -1.29 -6.98
N SER A 64 10.66 -1.13 -5.69
CA SER A 64 10.01 0.06 -5.14
C SER A 64 8.68 0.44 -5.83
N TYR A 65 8.06 -0.50 -6.55
CA TYR A 65 6.70 -0.35 -7.05
C TYR A 65 5.74 -0.32 -5.87
N TRP A 66 4.75 0.55 -5.92
CA TRP A 66 3.63 0.53 -4.99
C TRP A 66 2.41 1.13 -5.67
N GLU A 67 1.21 0.72 -5.28
CA GLU A 67 -0.05 1.24 -5.85
C GLU A 67 -1.14 1.25 -4.78
N GLN A 68 -2.17 2.09 -4.94
CA GLN A 68 -3.33 2.10 -4.05
C GLN A 68 -4.34 1.05 -4.54
N TYR A 69 -4.81 0.21 -3.62
CA TYR A 69 -5.88 -0.77 -3.82
C TYR A 69 -7.24 -0.18 -3.41
#